data_AF-A0A962NXW6-F1
#
_entry.id   AF-A0A962NXW6-F1
#
_cell.length_a   1.000
_cell.length_b   1.000
_cell.length_c   1.000
_cell.angle_alpha   90.00
_cell.angle_beta   90.00
_cell.angle_gamma   90.00
#
_symmetry.space_group_name_H-M   'P 1'
#
loop_
_entity.id
_entity.type
_entity.pdbx_description
1 polymer ?
#
loop_
_entity_poly.entity_id
_entity_poly.type
_entity_poly.pdbx_seq_one_letter_code
_entity_poly.pdbx_strand_id
1 'polypeptide(L)'
;MTINLQSLPSVYALLLIEVAENWQVKPEQLLADIGLTREMLLEPQRRISLEDVNKLIIKARQLTQEAALAIYFGQKMQISMHGFIGFAALTAANAREALCIAERFVGMISSLVELRVEEGAEQSSLVVQINTQLQPLRELAVLAVMFGFAHMGFVATGKVLTGHAELDFACPEYLIPLIPLLPATVSFEQPRNRIIFSSSYLDLPLVMANPVASQLALTQCEQELQRFGLDKPFVAQVKALMFDEKTGFATLEQVAQRLHMSER
;
A
#
# COMPACT_ATOMS: atom_id res chain seq x y z
N MET A 1 16.90 13.56 -7.22
CA MET A 1 16.33 13.42 -5.87
C MET A 1 16.00 11.95 -5.70
N THR A 2 16.82 11.21 -4.96
CA THR A 2 16.72 9.74 -4.84
C THR A 2 15.41 9.40 -4.12
N ILE A 3 14.52 8.64 -4.75
CA ILE A 3 13.30 8.14 -4.07
C ILE A 3 13.78 7.18 -2.98
N ASN A 4 13.82 7.65 -1.73
CA ASN A 4 14.02 6.79 -0.58
C ASN A 4 12.74 5.97 -0.41
N LEU A 5 12.77 4.71 -0.82
CA LEU A 5 11.63 3.82 -0.80
C LEU A 5 11.19 3.41 0.61
N GLN A 6 12.02 3.66 1.63
CA GLN A 6 11.64 3.54 3.04
C GLN A 6 10.82 4.76 3.52
N SER A 7 9.76 5.07 2.78
CA SER A 7 8.83 6.15 3.10
C SER A 7 7.41 5.83 2.65
N LEU A 8 6.45 6.53 3.25
CA LEU A 8 5.03 6.47 2.89
C LEU A 8 4.55 7.85 2.43
N PRO A 9 3.61 7.92 1.46
CA PRO A 9 2.88 9.16 1.17
C PRO A 9 2.27 9.76 2.44
N SER A 10 2.34 11.09 2.58
CA SER A 10 1.88 11.81 3.78
C SER A 10 0.39 11.63 4.06
N VAL A 11 -0.41 11.25 3.05
CA VAL A 11 -1.84 10.94 3.20
C VAL A 11 -2.10 9.85 4.25
N TYR A 12 -1.18 8.90 4.45
CA TYR A 12 -1.31 7.91 5.52
C TYR A 12 -1.12 8.51 6.92
N ALA A 13 -0.29 9.54 7.08
CA ALA A 13 -0.20 10.28 8.34
C ALA A 13 -1.44 11.17 8.56
N LEU A 14 -1.96 11.81 7.50
CA LEU A 14 -3.23 12.54 7.57
C LEU A 14 -4.39 11.64 7.99
N LEU A 15 -4.45 10.42 7.45
CA LEU A 15 -5.45 9.43 7.84
C LEU A 15 -5.33 9.04 9.31
N LEU A 16 -4.10 8.86 9.83
CA LEU A 16 -3.89 8.54 11.23
C LEU A 16 -4.34 9.68 12.14
N ILE A 17 -4.09 10.93 11.73
CA ILE A 17 -4.58 12.12 12.43
C ILE A 17 -6.11 12.13 12.43
N GLU A 18 -6.76 11.95 11.28
CA GLU A 18 -8.24 11.90 11.19
C GLU A 18 -8.82 10.80 12.10
N VAL A 19 -8.19 9.63 12.13
CA VAL A 19 -8.63 8.56 13.03
C VAL A 19 -8.48 8.98 14.49
N ALA A 20 -7.33 9.52 14.88
CA ALA A 20 -7.06 9.93 16.26
C ALA A 20 -7.94 11.08 16.75
N GLU A 21 -8.45 11.93 15.84
CA GLU A 21 -9.40 13.00 16.15
C GLU A 21 -10.70 12.47 16.79
N ASN A 22 -11.10 11.21 16.54
CA ASN A 22 -12.25 10.59 17.22
C ASN A 22 -12.07 10.50 18.75
N TRP A 23 -10.82 10.52 19.23
CA TRP A 23 -10.46 10.57 20.65
C TRP A 23 -10.00 11.96 21.09
N GLN A 24 -10.40 13.02 20.36
CA GLN A 24 -10.08 14.42 20.65
C GLN A 24 -8.57 14.73 20.66
N VAL A 25 -7.76 13.86 20.05
CA VAL A 25 -6.33 14.10 19.88
C VAL A 25 -6.14 15.14 18.79
N LYS A 26 -5.46 16.23 19.13
CA LYS A 26 -5.19 17.30 18.17
C LYS A 26 -4.00 16.94 17.27
N PRO A 27 -3.99 17.36 15.99
CA PRO A 27 -2.90 17.07 15.06
C PRO A 27 -1.52 17.49 15.60
N GLU A 28 -1.44 18.64 16.28
CA GLU A 28 -0.18 19.18 16.80
C GLU A 28 0.43 18.26 17.87
N GLN A 29 -0.41 17.54 18.63
CA GLN A 29 0.07 16.60 19.65
C GLN A 29 0.74 15.37 19.04
N LEU A 30 0.30 14.96 17.84
CA LEU A 30 0.90 13.85 17.09
C LEU A 30 2.18 14.29 16.38
N LEU A 31 2.16 15.48 15.78
CA LEU A 31 3.22 15.92 14.88
C LEU A 31 4.41 16.59 15.56
N ALA A 32 4.27 17.02 16.82
CA ALA A 32 5.31 17.72 17.57
C ALA A 32 6.68 17.00 17.57
N ASP A 33 6.67 15.67 17.75
CA ASP A 33 7.89 14.88 17.92
C ASP A 33 8.62 14.58 16.59
N ILE A 34 8.00 14.86 15.45
CA ILE A 34 8.56 14.60 14.12
C ILE A 34 8.81 15.88 13.31
N GLY A 35 8.60 17.06 13.92
CA GLY A 35 8.90 18.35 13.29
C GLY A 35 8.09 18.63 12.02
N LEU A 36 6.88 18.07 11.91
CA LEU A 36 5.96 18.33 10.81
C LEU A 36 4.77 19.17 11.28
N THR A 37 4.12 19.87 10.35
CA THR A 37 2.80 20.49 10.58
C THR A 37 1.75 19.85 9.69
N ARG A 38 0.47 20.05 9.98
CA ARG A 38 -0.61 19.50 9.15
C ARG A 38 -0.54 20.03 7.72
N GLU A 39 -0.18 21.29 7.54
CA GLU A 39 -0.02 21.95 6.24
C GLU A 39 1.07 21.27 5.41
N MET A 40 2.19 20.90 6.02
CA MET A 40 3.26 20.16 5.34
C MET A 40 2.79 18.79 4.84
N LEU A 41 1.84 18.15 5.51
CA LEU A 41 1.29 16.86 5.08
C LEU A 41 0.34 16.99 3.89
N LEU A 42 -0.25 18.17 3.68
CA LEU A 42 -1.13 18.48 2.55
C LEU A 42 -0.34 18.79 1.26
N GLU A 43 0.98 18.95 1.34
CA GLU A 43 1.86 19.10 0.17
C GLU A 43 1.71 17.88 -0.76
N PRO A 44 1.37 18.08 -2.05
CA PRO A 44 1.28 16.98 -3.00
C PRO A 44 2.58 16.18 -3.07
N GLN A 45 2.47 14.85 -3.17
CA GLN A 45 3.61 13.93 -3.28
C GLN A 45 4.57 13.92 -2.07
N ARG A 46 4.27 14.64 -0.99
CA ARG A 46 5.05 14.58 0.24
C ARG A 46 5.12 13.14 0.74
N ARG A 47 6.32 12.73 1.14
CA ARG A 47 6.55 11.44 1.80
C ARG A 47 7.16 11.64 3.18
N ILE A 48 6.91 10.66 4.04
CA ILE A 48 7.35 10.63 5.43
C ILE A 48 8.13 9.33 5.63
N SER A 49 9.24 9.39 6.36
CA SER A 49 10.05 8.22 6.66
C SER A 49 9.25 7.16 7.43
N LEU A 50 9.59 5.88 7.27
CA LEU A 50 8.95 4.83 8.08
C LEU A 50 9.19 5.03 9.58
N GLU A 51 10.33 5.60 9.97
CA GLU A 51 10.63 5.92 11.36
C GLU A 51 9.68 6.97 11.94
N ASP A 52 9.40 8.03 11.18
CA ASP A 52 8.48 9.07 11.64
C ASP A 52 7.03 8.57 11.65
N VAL A 53 6.64 7.74 10.67
CA VAL A 53 5.34 7.05 10.73
C VAL A 53 5.25 6.16 11.98
N ASN A 54 6.32 5.43 12.32
CA ASN A 54 6.34 4.61 13.52
C ASN A 54 6.21 5.44 14.81
N LYS A 55 6.91 6.59 14.89
CA LYS A 55 6.76 7.54 16.01
C LYS A 55 5.32 8.04 16.11
N LEU A 56 4.69 8.39 14.98
CA LEU A 56 3.29 8.81 14.95
C LEU A 56 2.36 7.71 15.47
N ILE A 57 2.57 6.45 15.09
CA ILE A 57 1.76 5.33 15.58
C ILE A 57 1.93 5.16 17.09
N ILE A 58 3.16 5.20 17.60
CA ILE A 58 3.43 5.12 19.04
C ILE A 58 2.69 6.24 19.78
N LYS A 59 2.81 7.48 19.30
CA LYS A 59 2.17 8.64 19.90
C LYS A 59 0.64 8.53 19.84
N ALA A 60 0.09 8.10 18.71
CA ALA A 60 -1.35 7.89 18.54
C ALA A 60 -1.87 6.84 19.51
N ARG A 61 -1.20 5.69 19.67
CA ARG A 61 -1.57 4.68 20.67
C ARG A 61 -1.53 5.25 22.10
N GLN A 62 -0.51 6.03 22.43
CA GLN A 62 -0.38 6.65 23.76
C GLN A 62 -1.48 7.67 24.06
N LEU A 63 -1.85 8.51 23.09
CA LEU A 63 -2.82 9.58 23.29
C LEU A 63 -4.27 9.09 23.21
N THR A 64 -4.55 8.11 22.34
CA THR A 64 -5.90 7.55 22.16
C THR A 64 -6.22 6.45 23.17
N GLN A 65 -5.21 5.70 23.62
CA GLN A 65 -5.38 4.45 24.37
C GLN A 65 -6.34 3.46 23.67
N GLU A 66 -6.46 3.55 22.35
CA GLU A 66 -7.41 2.76 21.56
C GLU A 66 -6.74 1.49 21.01
N ALA A 67 -7.25 0.34 21.43
CA ALA A 67 -6.78 -0.98 21.00
C ALA A 67 -7.11 -1.27 19.52
N ALA A 68 -8.25 -0.76 19.03
CA ALA A 68 -8.72 -0.97 17.66
C ALA A 68 -8.16 0.06 16.66
N LEU A 69 -7.14 0.84 17.01
CA LEU A 69 -6.62 1.94 16.18
C LEU A 69 -6.28 1.50 14.74
N ALA A 70 -5.64 0.33 14.58
CA ALA A 70 -5.30 -0.22 13.27
C ALA A 70 -6.54 -0.63 12.45
N ILE A 71 -7.60 -1.08 13.14
CA ILE A 71 -8.87 -1.47 12.52
C ILE A 71 -9.57 -0.23 11.97
N TYR A 72 -9.70 0.82 12.79
CA TYR A 72 -10.29 2.09 12.37
C TYR A 72 -9.49 2.75 11.25
N PHE A 73 -8.17 2.69 11.33
CA PHE A 73 -7.29 3.18 10.26
C PHE A 73 -7.56 2.46 8.94
N GLY A 74 -7.60 1.11 8.95
CA GLY A 74 -7.93 0.33 7.76
C GLY A 74 -9.32 0.64 7.22
N GLN A 75 -10.34 0.70 8.08
CA GLN A 75 -11.72 1.03 7.69
C GLN A 75 -11.89 2.44 7.12
N LYS A 76 -10.99 3.37 7.46
CA LYS A 76 -10.99 4.74 6.92
C LYS A 76 -10.18 4.88 5.64
N MET A 77 -9.41 3.87 5.24
CA MET A 77 -8.73 3.88 3.95
C MET A 77 -9.75 3.96 2.81
N GLN A 78 -9.52 4.91 1.90
CA GLN A 78 -10.34 5.07 0.71
C GLN A 78 -9.55 4.60 -0.51
N ILE A 79 -10.22 3.97 -1.47
CA ILE A 79 -9.57 3.57 -2.72
C ILE A 79 -8.90 4.79 -3.40
N SER A 80 -9.57 5.95 -3.38
CA SER A 80 -9.09 7.22 -3.96
C SER A 80 -7.77 7.75 -3.38
N MET A 81 -7.39 7.38 -2.15
CA MET A 81 -6.14 7.85 -1.55
C MET A 81 -4.89 7.30 -2.27
N HIS A 82 -5.07 6.25 -3.07
CA HIS A 82 -4.03 5.58 -3.85
C HIS A 82 -3.85 6.19 -5.25
N GLY A 83 -4.39 7.40 -5.49
CA GLY A 83 -4.21 8.14 -6.74
C GLY A 83 -4.76 7.41 -7.97
N PHE A 84 -4.04 7.48 -9.09
CA PHE A 84 -4.45 6.81 -10.34
C PHE A 84 -4.51 5.29 -10.23
N ILE A 85 -3.72 4.67 -9.34
CA ILE A 85 -3.78 3.22 -9.10
C ILE A 85 -5.12 2.87 -8.46
N GLY A 86 -5.50 3.63 -7.42
CA GLY A 86 -6.81 3.50 -6.79
C GLY A 86 -7.94 3.76 -7.79
N PHE A 87 -7.84 4.81 -8.60
CA PHE A 87 -8.86 5.13 -9.59
C PHE A 87 -9.00 4.04 -10.67
N ALA A 88 -7.89 3.48 -11.16
CA ALA A 88 -7.89 2.35 -12.09
C ALA A 88 -8.55 1.11 -11.47
N ALA A 89 -8.22 0.79 -10.22
CA ALA A 89 -8.82 -0.32 -9.49
C ALA A 89 -10.32 -0.11 -9.23
N LEU A 90 -10.74 1.11 -8.87
CA LEU A 90 -12.14 1.46 -8.61
C LEU A 90 -13.02 1.34 -9.86
N THR A 91 -12.46 1.62 -11.03
CA THR A 91 -13.17 1.64 -12.32
C THR A 91 -12.99 0.36 -13.13
N ALA A 92 -12.24 -0.63 -12.60
CA ALA A 92 -12.06 -1.94 -13.20
C ALA A 92 -13.40 -2.68 -13.39
N ALA A 93 -13.43 -3.66 -14.29
CA ALA A 93 -14.65 -4.38 -14.60
C ALA A 93 -15.14 -5.24 -13.43
N ASN A 94 -14.22 -5.87 -12.70
CA ASN A 94 -14.51 -6.78 -11.60
C ASN A 94 -13.41 -6.75 -10.51
N ALA A 95 -13.66 -7.45 -9.40
CA ALA A 95 -12.73 -7.52 -8.27
C ALA A 95 -11.38 -8.13 -8.65
N ARG A 96 -11.34 -9.11 -9.55
CA ARG A 96 -10.10 -9.73 -10.06
C ARG A 96 -9.19 -8.69 -10.68
N GLU A 97 -9.71 -7.93 -11.64
CA GLU A 97 -8.96 -6.89 -12.33
C GLU A 97 -8.48 -5.81 -11.35
N ALA A 98 -9.32 -5.39 -10.40
CA ALA A 98 -8.92 -4.44 -9.37
C ALA A 98 -7.77 -4.94 -8.49
N LEU A 99 -7.80 -6.22 -8.07
CA LEU A 99 -6.72 -6.83 -7.29
C LEU A 99 -5.45 -6.99 -8.12
N CYS A 100 -5.55 -7.36 -9.40
CA CYS A 100 -4.39 -7.40 -10.31
C CYS A 100 -3.73 -6.02 -10.47
N ILE A 101 -4.53 -4.95 -10.55
CA ILE A 101 -4.03 -3.57 -10.58
C ILE A 101 -3.31 -3.23 -9.28
N ALA A 102 -3.92 -3.56 -8.14
CA ALA A 102 -3.31 -3.33 -6.83
C ALA A 102 -1.96 -4.08 -6.70
N GLU A 103 -1.94 -5.38 -7.00
CA GLU A 103 -0.72 -6.21 -7.01
C GLU A 103 0.38 -5.63 -7.90
N ARG A 104 0.04 -5.24 -9.14
CA ARG A 104 1.03 -4.75 -10.12
C ARG A 104 1.64 -3.41 -9.72
N PHE A 105 0.85 -2.51 -9.13
CA PHE A 105 1.26 -1.10 -8.96
C PHE A 105 1.47 -0.66 -7.51
N VAL A 106 1.15 -1.46 -6.49
CA VAL A 106 1.32 -1.08 -5.07
C VAL A 106 2.74 -0.60 -4.73
N GLY A 107 3.77 -1.18 -5.36
CA GLY A 107 5.16 -0.79 -5.15
C GLY A 107 5.49 0.67 -5.53
N MET A 108 4.67 1.32 -6.35
CA MET A 108 4.80 2.76 -6.64
C MET A 108 4.29 3.62 -5.47
N ILE A 109 3.34 3.10 -4.69
CA ILE A 109 2.78 3.76 -3.51
C ILE A 109 3.74 3.65 -2.34
N SER A 110 4.37 2.50 -2.13
CA SER A 110 5.45 2.33 -1.14
C SER A 110 6.14 0.98 -1.35
N SER A 111 7.44 0.88 -1.00
CA SER A 111 8.09 -0.43 -0.89
C SER A 111 7.75 -1.14 0.42
N LEU A 112 7.00 -0.51 1.33
CA LEU A 112 6.55 -1.11 2.58
C LEU A 112 5.62 -2.29 2.33
N VAL A 113 4.80 -2.25 1.28
CA VAL A 113 3.73 -3.22 1.03
C VAL A 113 3.96 -3.92 -0.29
N GLU A 114 3.95 -5.24 -0.25
CA GLU A 114 3.83 -6.11 -1.41
C GLU A 114 2.52 -6.89 -1.31
N LEU A 115 1.86 -7.07 -2.46
CA LEU A 115 0.59 -7.76 -2.59
C LEU A 115 0.76 -8.88 -3.61
N ARG A 116 0.06 -10.00 -3.38
CA ARG A 116 -0.02 -11.09 -4.36
C ARG A 116 -1.38 -11.76 -4.32
N VAL A 117 -2.01 -11.92 -5.46
CA VAL A 117 -3.24 -12.70 -5.60
C VAL A 117 -2.87 -14.15 -5.91
N GLU A 118 -3.31 -15.07 -5.05
CA GLU A 118 -3.21 -16.51 -5.26
C GLU A 118 -4.61 -17.04 -5.57
N GLU A 119 -4.89 -17.27 -6.84
CA GLU A 119 -6.18 -17.81 -7.28
C GLU A 119 -6.25 -19.33 -7.09
N GLY A 120 -7.36 -19.81 -6.55
CA GLY A 120 -7.67 -21.24 -6.43
C GLY A 120 -9.06 -21.56 -6.95
N ALA A 121 -9.40 -22.85 -7.02
CA ALA A 121 -10.68 -23.30 -7.58
C ALA A 121 -11.89 -22.83 -6.76
N GLU A 122 -11.87 -23.03 -5.44
CA GLU A 122 -12.97 -22.65 -4.54
C GLU A 122 -12.64 -21.43 -3.68
N GLN A 123 -11.39 -21.33 -3.25
CA GLN A 123 -10.86 -20.25 -2.42
C GLN A 123 -9.67 -19.61 -3.12
N SER A 124 -9.63 -18.30 -3.07
CA SER A 124 -8.48 -17.48 -3.48
C SER A 124 -7.98 -16.70 -2.28
N SER A 125 -6.76 -16.16 -2.38
CA SER A 125 -6.23 -15.32 -1.30
C SER A 125 -5.47 -14.10 -1.81
N LEU A 126 -5.56 -13.02 -1.05
CA LEU A 126 -4.68 -11.85 -1.18
C LEU A 126 -3.61 -11.97 -0.09
N VAL A 127 -2.39 -12.27 -0.50
CA VAL A 127 -1.21 -12.29 0.36
C VAL A 127 -0.70 -10.87 0.54
N VAL A 128 -0.42 -10.49 1.78
CA VAL A 128 0.09 -9.17 2.16
C VAL A 128 1.46 -9.34 2.79
N GLN A 129 2.49 -8.73 2.21
CA GLN A 129 3.82 -8.73 2.78
C GLN A 129 4.20 -7.31 3.18
N ILE A 130 4.66 -7.16 4.43
CA ILE A 130 5.10 -5.89 4.98
C ILE A 130 6.62 -5.93 5.15
N ASN A 131 7.33 -5.12 4.35
CA ASN A 131 8.78 -5.10 4.23
C ASN A 131 9.46 -4.21 5.28
N THR A 132 9.12 -4.40 6.55
CA THR A 132 9.81 -3.78 7.68
C THR A 132 9.70 -4.65 8.92
N GLN A 133 10.68 -4.56 9.81
CA GLN A 133 10.63 -5.14 11.16
C GLN A 133 10.38 -4.08 12.23
N LEU A 134 10.20 -2.81 11.83
CA LEU A 134 9.97 -1.71 12.75
C LEU A 134 8.59 -1.87 13.41
N GLN A 135 8.58 -1.92 14.74
CA GLN A 135 7.36 -2.03 15.53
C GLN A 135 7.07 -0.71 16.28
N PRO A 136 5.78 -0.37 16.49
CA PRO A 136 4.57 -1.11 16.11
C PRO A 136 4.11 -0.96 14.63
N LEU A 137 4.88 -0.27 13.78
CA LEU A 137 4.50 0.00 12.38
C LEU A 137 4.14 -1.27 11.60
N ARG A 138 4.95 -2.33 11.66
CA ARG A 138 4.70 -3.56 10.91
C ARG A 138 3.35 -4.16 11.26
N GLU A 139 3.09 -4.35 12.56
CA GLU A 139 1.83 -4.90 13.08
C GLU A 139 0.63 -4.06 12.64
N LEU A 140 0.71 -2.73 12.84
CA LEU A 140 -0.36 -1.83 12.41
C LEU A 140 -0.58 -1.92 10.90
N ALA A 141 0.48 -1.93 10.09
CA ALA A 141 0.39 -1.98 8.64
C ALA A 141 -0.26 -3.28 8.16
N VAL A 142 0.06 -4.44 8.74
CA VAL A 142 -0.61 -5.70 8.40
C VAL A 142 -2.11 -5.60 8.66
N LEU A 143 -2.51 -5.20 9.88
CA LEU A 143 -3.92 -5.10 10.26
C LEU A 143 -4.64 -4.05 9.40
N ALA A 144 -4.06 -2.86 9.25
CA ALA A 144 -4.60 -1.75 8.48
C ALA A 144 -4.84 -2.13 7.02
N VAL A 145 -3.88 -2.79 6.37
CA VAL A 145 -4.01 -3.23 4.97
C VAL A 145 -5.12 -4.28 4.87
N MET A 146 -5.21 -5.23 5.80
CA MET A 146 -6.28 -6.25 5.76
C MET A 146 -7.67 -5.66 5.93
N PHE A 147 -7.88 -4.84 6.95
CA PHE A 147 -9.16 -4.17 7.17
C PHE A 147 -9.48 -3.17 6.05
N GLY A 148 -8.45 -2.52 5.50
CA GLY A 148 -8.56 -1.67 4.31
C GLY A 148 -9.07 -2.43 3.10
N PHE A 149 -8.48 -3.58 2.76
CA PHE A 149 -8.97 -4.40 1.65
C PHE A 149 -10.37 -4.95 1.88
N ALA A 150 -10.71 -5.37 3.11
CA ALA A 150 -12.07 -5.80 3.43
C ALA A 150 -13.09 -4.66 3.23
N HIS A 151 -12.78 -3.46 3.73
CA HIS A 151 -13.64 -2.28 3.58
C HIS A 151 -13.74 -1.83 2.13
N MET A 152 -12.61 -1.69 1.43
CA MET A 152 -12.57 -1.30 0.02
C MET A 152 -13.26 -2.33 -0.87
N GLY A 153 -13.17 -3.63 -0.57
CA GLY A 153 -13.90 -4.69 -1.27
C GLY A 153 -15.42 -4.52 -1.16
N PHE A 154 -15.92 -4.18 0.04
CA PHE A 154 -17.33 -3.81 0.23
C PHE A 154 -17.71 -2.57 -0.58
N VAL A 155 -16.93 -1.50 -0.52
CA VAL A 155 -17.20 -0.25 -1.25
C VAL A 155 -17.19 -0.48 -2.77
N ALA A 156 -16.22 -1.25 -3.27
CA ALA A 156 -16.04 -1.49 -4.70
C ALA A 156 -17.12 -2.39 -5.30
N THR A 157 -17.59 -3.40 -4.55
CA THR A 157 -18.57 -4.40 -5.05
C THR A 157 -20.00 -4.13 -4.60
N GLY A 158 -20.20 -3.32 -3.55
CA GLY A 158 -21.48 -3.13 -2.88
C GLY A 158 -21.97 -4.39 -2.15
N LYS A 159 -21.10 -5.39 -1.91
CA LYS A 159 -21.43 -6.67 -1.28
C LYS A 159 -20.64 -6.85 0.01
N VAL A 160 -21.29 -7.42 1.02
CA VAL A 160 -20.60 -7.90 2.21
C VAL A 160 -19.84 -9.16 1.83
N LEU A 161 -18.51 -9.09 1.85
CA LEU A 161 -17.63 -10.21 1.54
C LEU A 161 -17.16 -10.84 2.86
N THR A 162 -17.29 -12.15 2.97
CA THR A 162 -16.83 -12.90 4.14
C THR A 162 -15.57 -13.69 3.80
N GLY A 163 -14.79 -14.02 4.82
CA GLY A 163 -13.54 -14.73 4.62
C GLY A 163 -12.84 -15.07 5.90
N HIS A 164 -11.59 -15.47 5.76
CA HIS A 164 -10.69 -15.79 6.85
C HIS A 164 -9.40 -14.98 6.69
N ALA A 165 -8.85 -14.47 7.79
CA ALA A 165 -7.53 -13.86 7.79
C ALA A 165 -6.53 -14.76 8.51
N GLU A 166 -5.33 -14.87 7.93
CA GLU A 166 -4.17 -15.46 8.58
C GLU A 166 -3.13 -14.38 8.84
N LEU A 167 -2.54 -14.38 10.03
CA LEU A 167 -1.55 -13.42 10.49
C LEU A 167 -0.28 -14.14 10.95
N ASP A 168 0.87 -13.58 10.60
CA ASP A 168 2.17 -14.21 10.86
C ASP A 168 2.79 -13.91 12.23
N PHE A 169 2.07 -13.16 13.06
CA PHE A 169 2.49 -12.81 14.40
C PHE A 169 1.53 -13.43 15.43
N ALA A 170 2.02 -13.55 16.67
CA ALA A 170 1.21 -13.99 17.80
C ALA A 170 0.10 -12.97 18.10
N CYS A 171 -1.07 -13.44 18.54
CA CYS A 171 -2.18 -12.55 18.88
C CYS A 171 -1.76 -11.52 19.95
N PRO A 172 -1.77 -10.21 19.64
CA PRO A 172 -1.48 -9.19 20.62
C PRO A 172 -2.55 -9.17 21.73
N GLU A 173 -2.16 -8.96 22.98
CA GLU A 173 -3.07 -8.96 24.14
C GLU A 173 -4.23 -7.97 23.96
N TYR A 174 -3.94 -6.79 23.41
CA TYR A 174 -4.93 -5.75 23.17
C TYR A 174 -5.99 -6.14 22.12
N LEU A 175 -5.69 -7.11 21.25
CA LEU A 175 -6.59 -7.54 20.18
C LEU A 175 -7.55 -8.65 20.63
N ILE A 176 -7.20 -9.41 21.69
CA ILE A 176 -8.03 -10.47 22.26
C ILE A 176 -9.49 -10.05 22.49
N PRO A 177 -9.80 -8.91 23.16
CA PRO A 177 -11.18 -8.50 23.38
C PRO A 177 -11.91 -8.07 22.08
N LEU A 178 -11.18 -7.76 21.02
CA LEU A 178 -11.74 -7.33 19.74
C LEU A 178 -12.03 -8.49 18.79
N ILE A 179 -11.37 -9.65 18.95
CA ILE A 179 -11.55 -10.84 18.10
C ILE A 179 -13.04 -11.21 17.91
N PRO A 180 -13.88 -11.27 18.97
CA PRO A 180 -15.30 -11.62 18.81
C PRO A 180 -16.11 -10.58 18.03
N LEU A 181 -15.59 -9.36 17.86
CA LEU A 181 -16.23 -8.25 17.15
C LEU A 181 -15.80 -8.17 15.67
N LEU A 182 -14.80 -8.95 15.27
CA LEU A 182 -14.30 -8.93 13.91
C LEU A 182 -15.32 -9.57 12.95
N PRO A 183 -15.49 -9.02 11.73
CA PRO A 183 -16.43 -9.56 10.75
C PRO A 183 -15.96 -10.88 10.10
N ALA A 184 -14.80 -11.39 10.50
CA ALA A 184 -14.13 -12.55 9.93
C ALA A 184 -13.36 -13.31 11.01
N THR A 185 -13.19 -14.62 10.82
CA THR A 185 -12.30 -15.43 11.66
C THR A 185 -10.85 -15.06 11.39
N VAL A 186 -10.01 -15.03 12.43
CA VAL A 186 -8.58 -14.70 12.32
C VAL A 186 -7.73 -15.80 12.96
N SER A 187 -6.75 -16.31 12.23
CA SER A 187 -5.74 -17.24 12.71
C SER A 187 -4.40 -16.52 12.87
N PHE A 188 -3.76 -16.71 14.02
CA PHE A 188 -2.45 -16.13 14.34
C PHE A 188 -1.34 -17.18 14.18
N GLU A 189 -0.09 -16.74 14.24
CA GLU A 189 1.11 -17.60 14.14
C GLU A 189 1.12 -18.47 12.86
N GLN A 190 0.63 -17.92 11.76
CA GLN A 190 0.61 -18.57 10.45
C GLN A 190 1.88 -18.23 9.65
N PRO A 191 2.23 -18.99 8.60
CA PRO A 191 3.45 -18.70 7.83
C PRO A 191 3.44 -17.38 7.05
N ARG A 192 2.25 -16.80 6.79
CA ARG A 192 2.06 -15.62 5.93
C ARG A 192 0.86 -14.79 6.40
N ASN A 193 0.87 -13.50 6.08
CA ASN A 193 -0.32 -12.66 6.23
C ASN A 193 -1.18 -12.75 4.96
N ARG A 194 -2.45 -13.15 5.07
CA ARG A 194 -3.35 -13.20 3.92
C ARG A 194 -4.82 -13.11 4.29
N ILE A 195 -5.62 -12.60 3.35
CA ILE A 195 -7.08 -12.67 3.37
C ILE A 195 -7.49 -13.79 2.41
N ILE A 196 -8.22 -14.78 2.91
CA ILE A 196 -8.73 -15.92 2.16
C ILE A 196 -10.23 -15.73 1.97
N PHE A 197 -10.72 -15.91 0.75
CA PHE A 197 -12.10 -15.65 0.38
C PHE A 197 -12.56 -16.56 -0.78
N SER A 198 -13.87 -16.67 -0.99
CA SER A 198 -14.41 -17.47 -2.10
C SER A 198 -13.92 -16.93 -3.44
N SER A 199 -13.40 -17.83 -4.31
CA SER A 199 -12.96 -17.45 -5.66
C SER A 199 -14.08 -16.82 -6.49
N SER A 200 -15.35 -17.10 -6.18
CA SER A 200 -16.51 -16.46 -6.81
C SER A 200 -16.53 -14.93 -6.66
N TYR A 201 -15.86 -14.39 -5.64
CA TYR A 201 -15.81 -12.94 -5.41
C TYR A 201 -14.96 -12.21 -6.44
N LEU A 202 -13.99 -12.89 -7.07
CA LEU A 202 -13.12 -12.31 -8.10
C LEU A 202 -13.91 -11.86 -9.34
N ASP A 203 -15.03 -12.53 -9.63
CA ASP A 203 -15.86 -12.21 -10.80
C ASP A 203 -17.00 -11.23 -10.48
N LEU A 204 -17.08 -10.71 -9.24
CA LEU A 204 -18.07 -9.70 -8.89
C LEU A 204 -17.80 -8.39 -9.65
N PRO A 205 -18.81 -7.84 -10.36
CA PRO A 205 -18.66 -6.57 -11.05
C PRO A 205 -18.50 -5.43 -10.04
N LEU A 206 -17.68 -4.43 -10.39
CA LEU A 206 -17.54 -3.25 -9.55
C LEU A 206 -18.70 -2.26 -9.78
N VAL A 207 -19.10 -1.58 -8.71
CA VAL A 207 -20.17 -0.57 -8.72
C VAL A 207 -19.85 0.58 -9.67
N MET A 208 -18.56 0.96 -9.75
CA MET A 208 -18.07 2.07 -10.55
C MET A 208 -17.36 1.61 -11.84
N ALA A 209 -17.59 0.37 -12.28
CA ALA A 209 -16.97 -0.18 -13.48
C ALA A 209 -17.16 0.76 -14.69
N ASN A 210 -16.05 1.17 -15.30
CA ASN A 210 -16.02 2.04 -16.45
C ASN A 210 -14.77 1.74 -17.28
N PRO A 211 -14.88 0.97 -18.38
CA PRO A 211 -13.71 0.49 -19.12
C PRO A 211 -12.88 1.62 -19.73
N VAL A 212 -13.51 2.71 -20.16
CA VAL A 212 -12.81 3.88 -20.72
C VAL A 212 -12.01 4.58 -19.63
N ALA A 213 -12.63 4.84 -18.47
CA ALA A 213 -11.94 5.46 -17.34
C ALA A 213 -10.79 4.58 -16.81
N SER A 214 -11.03 3.27 -16.70
CA SER A 214 -10.02 2.31 -16.26
C SER A 214 -8.81 2.29 -17.21
N GLN A 215 -9.04 2.23 -18.52
CA GLN A 215 -7.96 2.25 -19.51
C GLN A 215 -7.13 3.55 -19.47
N LEU A 216 -7.80 4.71 -19.33
CA LEU A 216 -7.11 5.99 -19.17
C LEU A 216 -6.26 6.03 -17.90
N ALA A 217 -6.82 5.56 -16.78
CA ALA A 217 -6.12 5.50 -15.50
C ALA A 217 -4.93 4.51 -15.54
N LEU A 218 -5.10 3.36 -16.17
CA LEU A 218 -4.02 2.38 -16.40
C LEU A 218 -2.89 2.97 -17.24
N THR A 219 -3.23 3.70 -18.30
CA THR A 219 -2.23 4.38 -19.14
C THR A 219 -1.39 5.35 -18.30
N GLN A 220 -2.01 6.10 -17.37
CA GLN A 220 -1.30 6.97 -16.43
C GLN A 220 -0.41 6.16 -15.47
N CYS A 221 -0.93 5.05 -14.92
CA CYS A 221 -0.15 4.18 -14.04
C CYS A 221 1.09 3.62 -14.75
N GLU A 222 0.97 3.24 -16.03
CA GLU A 222 2.08 2.70 -16.82
C GLU A 222 3.12 3.76 -17.15
N GLN A 223 2.71 4.99 -17.47
CA GLN A 223 3.64 6.12 -17.68
C GLN A 223 4.44 6.42 -16.41
N GLU A 224 3.77 6.47 -15.26
CA GLU A 224 4.43 6.68 -13.97
C GLU A 224 5.31 5.50 -13.57
N LEU A 225 4.92 4.25 -13.86
CA LEU A 225 5.76 3.08 -13.61
C LEU A 225 7.04 3.11 -14.47
N GLN A 226 6.93 3.53 -15.74
CA GLN A 226 8.10 3.70 -16.60
C GLN A 226 9.03 4.78 -16.07
N ARG A 227 8.50 5.93 -15.63
CA ARG A 227 9.29 6.99 -14.98
C ARG A 227 9.97 6.50 -13.71
N PHE A 228 9.23 5.78 -12.87
CA PHE A 228 9.77 5.19 -11.65
C PHE A 228 10.89 4.17 -11.91
N GLY A 229 10.75 3.36 -12.97
CA GLY A 229 11.81 2.44 -13.41
C GLY A 229 12.99 3.15 -14.07
N LEU A 230 12.74 4.27 -14.76
CA LEU A 230 13.75 5.17 -15.31
C LEU A 230 14.56 5.86 -14.21
N ASP A 231 13.92 6.29 -13.12
CA ASP A 231 14.53 7.03 -12.01
C ASP A 231 15.34 6.16 -11.04
N LYS A 232 15.44 4.84 -11.28
CA LYS A 232 16.45 4.02 -10.59
C LYS A 232 17.83 4.50 -11.04
N PRO A 233 18.74 4.94 -10.14
CA PRO A 233 20.00 5.57 -10.51
C PRO A 233 20.79 4.77 -11.55
N PHE A 234 20.81 3.45 -11.39
CA PHE A 234 21.48 2.55 -12.32
C PHE A 234 20.80 2.46 -13.69
N VAL A 235 19.47 2.38 -13.75
CA VAL A 235 18.73 2.30 -15.02
C VAL A 235 18.74 3.64 -15.76
N ALA A 236 18.63 4.77 -15.04
CA ALA A 236 18.84 6.11 -15.56
C ALA A 236 20.23 6.24 -16.18
N GLN A 237 21.26 5.80 -15.45
CA GLN A 237 22.65 5.89 -15.88
C GLN A 237 22.91 5.00 -17.09
N VAL A 238 22.41 3.76 -17.11
CA VAL A 238 22.46 2.87 -18.27
C VAL A 238 21.81 3.54 -19.47
N LYS A 239 20.59 4.06 -19.35
CA LYS A 239 19.86 4.69 -20.47
C LYS A 239 20.52 5.98 -20.96
N ALA A 240 21.07 6.81 -20.08
CA ALA A 240 21.83 7.99 -20.46
C ALA A 240 23.10 7.63 -21.25
N LEU A 241 23.68 6.45 -21.00
CA LEU A 241 24.86 5.95 -21.71
C LEU A 241 24.52 5.14 -22.96
N MET A 242 23.24 4.80 -23.19
CA MET A 242 22.80 4.00 -24.33
C MET A 242 22.75 4.77 -25.64
N PHE A 243 22.71 6.11 -25.63
CA PHE A 243 22.62 6.90 -26.87
C PHE A 243 23.56 8.09 -26.83
N ASP A 244 24.32 8.27 -27.90
CA ASP A 244 25.22 9.41 -28.13
C ASP A 244 24.90 10.04 -29.50
N GLU A 245 24.81 11.37 -29.57
CA GLU A 245 24.43 12.08 -30.81
C GLU A 245 25.42 11.89 -31.98
N LYS A 246 26.68 11.53 -31.70
CA LYS A 246 27.72 11.31 -32.73
C LYS A 246 27.85 9.85 -33.14
N THR A 247 27.59 8.91 -32.23
CA THR A 247 27.82 7.47 -32.49
C THR A 247 26.56 6.62 -32.51
N GLY A 248 25.39 7.17 -32.18
CA GLY A 248 24.12 6.44 -32.13
C GLY A 248 23.98 5.57 -30.87
N PHE A 249 23.22 4.48 -30.97
CA PHE A 249 22.98 3.58 -29.83
C PHE A 249 24.21 2.75 -29.49
N ALA A 250 24.62 2.78 -28.22
CA ALA A 250 25.75 2.02 -27.69
C ALA A 250 25.36 0.54 -27.44
N THR A 251 26.33 -0.37 -27.62
CA THR A 251 26.17 -1.79 -27.29
C THR A 251 26.18 -2.02 -25.77
N LEU A 252 25.70 -3.19 -25.32
CA LEU A 252 25.72 -3.57 -23.90
C LEU A 252 27.15 -3.53 -23.32
N GLU A 253 28.13 -4.05 -24.07
CA GLU A 253 29.55 -4.01 -23.73
C GLU A 253 30.06 -2.57 -23.53
N GLN A 254 29.69 -1.66 -24.44
CA GLN A 254 30.09 -0.24 -24.36
C GLN A 254 29.47 0.46 -23.15
N VAL A 255 28.21 0.17 -22.83
CA VAL A 255 27.54 0.72 -21.64
C VAL A 255 28.17 0.16 -20.37
N ALA A 256 28.46 -1.14 -20.31
CA ALA A 256 29.12 -1.79 -19.16
C ALA A 256 30.53 -1.24 -18.93
N GLN A 257 31.31 -1.02 -20.00
CA GLN A 257 32.64 -0.41 -19.93
C GLN A 257 32.59 1.04 -19.43
N ARG A 258 31.62 1.84 -19.89
CA ARG A 258 31.38 3.21 -19.40
C ARG A 258 30.97 3.25 -17.92
N LEU A 259 30.42 2.15 -17.40
CA LEU A 259 30.04 1.98 -15.99
C LEU A 259 31.12 1.29 -15.14
N HIS A 260 32.26 0.91 -15.73
CA HIS A 260 33.30 0.10 -15.09
C HIS A 260 32.79 -1.23 -14.53
N MET A 261 31.88 -1.88 -15.25
CA MET A 261 31.26 -3.14 -14.87
C MET A 261 31.43 -4.20 -15.96
N SER A 262 31.29 -5.47 -15.58
CA SER A 262 31.06 -6.56 -16.53
C SER A 262 29.62 -6.55 -17.04
N GLU A 263 29.38 -7.19 -18.19
CA GLU A 263 28.02 -7.40 -18.73
C GLU A 263 27.15 -8.33 -17.84
N ARG A 264 27.76 -9.01 -16.88
CA ARG A 264 27.14 -9.90 -15.88
C ARG A 264 27.19 -9.29 -14.49
#